data_AF-A0A5E3WDV3-F1
#
_entry.id   AF-A0A5E3WDV3-F1
#
_cell.length_a   1.000
_cell.length_b   1.000
_cell.length_c   1.000
_cell.angle_alpha   90.00
_cell.angle_beta   90.00
_cell.angle_gamma   90.00
#
_symmetry.space_group_name_H-M   'P 1'
#
loop_
_entity.id
_entity.type
_entity.pdbx_description
1 polymer ?
#
loop_
_entity_poly.entity_id
_entity_poly.type
_entity_poly.pdbx_seq_one_letter_code
_entity_poly.pdbx_strand_id
1 'polypeptide(L)'
;MSFFSLRRRTIYALLFVLGLFLVGTVVVLSSISYYLAIPDVSYVREAEVDRHYDLSWNETVNDTSRHKPERIPRIIHQTWKSETLPERWQNVSDGCRQLMPDYEYMLWTDASSRDFIAQEYPWFLETFDAYPYPIQRADAIRYFVLHHYGGVYIDLDIGCLRRVDPLLAYPVVLPRTIPVGVSNDLMFAEKAHPFMTQTIHNLVAFDHNWVLNYPTVMFSTGPMFLSAQFGLYTANHPGTPQEPAGEVRILPKSLYGKNAKPGEAPHSFFEHFYGSSWHADDAAFIGFLGHWGKVLMWIGLVVLVIGVAFIAFKPSKYVGYDLLPRWMDRVNSPGGRWQVYRWKAVPMTPLGSPTRSSHSSDL
;
A
#
# COMPACT_ATOMS: atom_id res chain seq x y z
N MET A 1 -33.72 28.11 -20.78
CA MET A 1 -32.44 27.57 -21.30
C MET A 1 -31.38 27.27 -20.22
N SER A 2 -31.48 27.74 -18.96
CA SER A 2 -30.40 27.56 -17.96
C SER A 2 -30.32 26.15 -17.34
N PHE A 3 -31.44 25.43 -17.16
CA PHE A 3 -31.48 24.13 -16.48
C PHE A 3 -30.67 23.02 -17.19
N PHE A 4 -30.72 22.98 -18.54
CA PHE A 4 -29.93 22.02 -19.33
C PHE A 4 -28.42 22.28 -19.29
N SER A 5 -28.00 23.53 -19.10
CA SER A 5 -26.57 23.89 -19.01
C SER A 5 -25.96 23.51 -17.66
N LEU A 6 -26.74 23.63 -16.58
CA LEU A 6 -26.31 23.29 -15.21
C LEU A 6 -26.11 21.77 -15.07
N ARG A 7 -27.02 20.98 -15.64
CA ARG A 7 -26.91 19.51 -15.69
C ARG A 7 -25.67 19.05 -16.47
N ARG A 8 -25.29 19.77 -17.53
CA ARG A 8 -24.11 19.45 -18.35
C ARG A 8 -22.79 19.72 -17.63
N ARG A 9 -22.68 20.89 -16.98
CA ARG A 9 -21.52 21.23 -16.14
C ARG A 9 -21.34 20.25 -15.00
N THR A 10 -22.45 19.82 -14.40
CA THR A 10 -22.44 18.80 -13.34
C THR A 10 -21.92 17.46 -13.85
N ILE A 11 -22.39 16.97 -15.01
CA ILE A 11 -21.89 15.72 -15.61
C ILE A 11 -20.38 15.82 -15.93
N TYR A 12 -19.92 16.96 -16.46
CA TYR A 12 -18.48 17.17 -16.71
C TYR A 12 -17.66 17.14 -15.43
N ALA A 13 -18.13 17.83 -14.38
CA ALA A 13 -17.47 17.82 -13.09
C ALA A 13 -17.40 16.40 -12.50
N LEU A 14 -18.49 15.63 -12.57
CA LEU A 14 -18.52 14.25 -12.09
C LEU A 14 -17.57 13.32 -12.86
N LEU A 15 -17.54 13.40 -14.20
CA LEU A 15 -16.61 12.62 -15.02
C LEU A 15 -15.15 13.02 -14.78
N PHE A 16 -14.89 14.31 -14.58
CA PHE A 16 -13.55 14.81 -14.25
C PHE A 16 -13.09 14.30 -12.88
N VAL A 17 -13.95 14.40 -11.86
CA VAL A 17 -13.66 13.86 -10.51
C VAL A 17 -13.46 12.36 -10.56
N LEU A 18 -14.29 11.61 -11.30
CA LEU A 18 -14.10 10.18 -11.51
C LEU A 18 -12.76 9.87 -12.19
N GLY A 19 -12.41 10.63 -13.24
CA GLY A 19 -11.11 10.48 -13.92
C GLY A 19 -9.92 10.74 -12.99
N LEU A 20 -9.96 11.82 -12.20
CA LEU A 20 -8.94 12.11 -11.19
C LEU A 20 -8.85 11.01 -10.14
N PHE A 21 -9.99 10.49 -9.67
CA PHE A 21 -10.03 9.40 -8.70
C PHE A 21 -9.39 8.12 -9.25
N LEU A 22 -9.73 7.73 -10.48
CA LEU A 22 -9.17 6.53 -11.12
C LEU A 22 -7.66 6.67 -11.34
N VAL A 23 -7.22 7.79 -11.91
CA VAL A 23 -5.79 8.06 -12.15
C VAL A 23 -5.03 8.13 -10.83
N GLY A 24 -5.55 8.87 -9.85
CA GLY A 24 -4.95 8.99 -8.53
C GLY A 24 -4.81 7.62 -7.84
N THR A 25 -5.85 6.78 -7.92
CA THR A 25 -5.81 5.41 -7.37
C THR A 25 -4.73 4.57 -8.04
N VAL A 26 -4.63 4.59 -9.37
CA VAL A 26 -3.59 3.84 -10.10
C VAL A 26 -2.19 4.35 -9.73
N VAL A 27 -1.99 5.67 -9.68
CA VAL A 27 -0.71 6.28 -9.30
C VAL A 27 -0.31 5.87 -7.88
N VAL A 28 -1.23 5.96 -6.91
CA VAL A 28 -0.97 5.59 -5.52
C VAL A 28 -0.64 4.10 -5.40
N LEU A 29 -1.49 3.21 -5.95
CA LEU A 29 -1.27 1.76 -5.85
C LEU A 29 0.00 1.30 -6.58
N SER A 30 0.32 1.91 -7.73
CA SER A 30 1.56 1.62 -8.46
C SER A 30 2.77 2.11 -7.70
N SER A 31 2.69 3.29 -7.08
CA SER A 31 3.77 3.83 -6.25
C SER A 31 4.02 2.95 -5.03
N ILE A 32 2.97 2.56 -4.30
CA ILE A 32 3.08 1.64 -3.15
C ILE A 32 3.69 0.31 -3.60
N SER A 33 3.24 -0.23 -4.73
CA SER A 33 3.76 -1.50 -5.25
C SER A 33 5.23 -1.40 -5.65
N TYR A 34 5.65 -0.27 -6.19
CA TYR A 34 7.04 -0.01 -6.59
C TYR A 34 7.95 0.19 -5.37
N TYR A 35 7.58 1.06 -4.44
CA TYR A 35 8.41 1.39 -3.28
C TYR A 35 8.46 0.28 -2.22
N LEU A 36 7.45 -0.60 -2.16
CA LEU A 36 7.42 -1.76 -1.26
C LEU A 36 7.73 -3.08 -1.99
N ALA A 37 8.22 -3.00 -3.22
CA ALA A 37 8.71 -4.18 -3.93
C ALA A 37 9.93 -4.74 -3.20
N ILE A 38 9.92 -6.04 -2.97
CA ILE A 38 11.04 -6.75 -2.38
C ILE A 38 11.96 -7.21 -3.51
N PRO A 39 13.25 -6.88 -3.49
CA PRO A 39 14.21 -7.39 -4.47
C PRO A 39 14.31 -8.92 -4.43
N ASP A 40 14.37 -9.57 -5.59
CA ASP A 40 14.43 -11.04 -5.69
C ASP A 40 15.64 -11.64 -4.94
N VAL A 41 16.73 -10.89 -4.84
CA VAL A 41 17.96 -11.30 -4.14
C VAL A 41 17.78 -11.42 -2.62
N SER A 42 16.78 -10.74 -2.04
CA SER A 42 16.54 -10.77 -0.59
C SER A 42 15.87 -12.07 -0.14
N TYR A 43 15.21 -12.80 -1.06
CA TYR A 43 14.51 -14.03 -0.71
C TYR A 43 15.46 -15.15 -0.29
N VAL A 44 15.09 -15.87 0.76
CA VAL A 44 15.68 -17.15 1.16
C VAL A 44 15.22 -18.22 0.18
N ARG A 45 16.17 -18.97 -0.39
CA ARG A 45 15.88 -20.08 -1.30
C ARG A 45 15.84 -21.40 -0.53
N GLU A 46 15.03 -22.33 -1.00
CA GLU A 46 14.90 -23.67 -0.40
C GLU A 46 16.27 -24.39 -0.33
N ALA A 47 17.06 -24.31 -1.41
CA ALA A 47 18.41 -24.87 -1.44
C ALA A 47 19.40 -24.22 -0.44
N GLU A 48 19.12 -23.01 0.09
CA GLU A 48 19.94 -22.43 1.17
C GLU A 48 19.61 -23.05 2.54
N VAL A 49 18.36 -23.44 2.77
CA VAL A 49 17.90 -23.98 4.05
C VAL A 49 17.96 -25.51 4.12
N ASP A 50 17.75 -26.22 3.01
CA ASP A 50 17.77 -27.69 3.02
C ASP A 50 19.21 -28.24 3.13
N ARG A 51 20.21 -27.49 2.63
CA ARG A 51 21.63 -27.80 2.88
C ARG A 51 22.01 -27.77 4.37
N HIS A 52 21.24 -27.09 5.21
CA HIS A 52 21.41 -27.11 6.66
C HIS A 52 20.68 -28.27 7.35
N TYR A 53 19.72 -28.92 6.66
CA TYR A 53 18.91 -30.01 7.23
C TYR A 53 19.50 -31.41 6.98
N ASP A 54 20.23 -31.60 5.89
CA ASP A 54 20.82 -32.89 5.47
C ASP A 54 21.94 -33.43 6.38
N LEU A 55 22.30 -32.74 7.46
CA LEU A 55 23.41 -33.11 8.36
C LEU A 55 22.98 -33.54 9.77
N SER A 56 21.68 -33.75 10.01
CA SER A 56 21.23 -34.43 11.22
C SER A 56 20.73 -35.83 10.86
N TRP A 57 21.37 -36.86 11.43
CA TRP A 57 21.04 -38.30 11.42
C TRP A 57 21.86 -39.26 10.55
N ASN A 58 23.13 -38.98 10.26
CA ASN A 58 24.19 -39.99 10.37
C ASN A 58 25.58 -39.41 10.10
N GLU A 59 26.55 -39.99 10.79
CA GLU A 59 28.00 -39.90 10.57
C GLU A 59 28.77 -38.73 11.19
N THR A 60 29.75 -39.17 11.98
CA THR A 60 31.02 -38.54 12.31
C THR A 60 31.68 -37.90 11.08
N VAL A 61 31.34 -36.65 10.79
CA VAL A 61 32.14 -35.82 9.91
C VAL A 61 32.61 -34.61 10.71
N ASN A 62 33.92 -34.59 10.98
CA ASN A 62 34.68 -33.39 11.36
C ASN A 62 34.62 -32.36 10.22
N ASP A 63 33.44 -31.85 9.89
CA ASP A 63 33.26 -30.72 8.99
C ASP A 63 32.89 -29.47 9.80
N THR A 64 33.87 -28.99 10.56
CA THR A 64 33.81 -27.69 11.25
C THR A 64 33.83 -26.50 10.28
N SER A 65 33.73 -26.72 8.96
CA SER A 65 33.93 -25.70 7.94
C SER A 65 32.68 -25.25 7.16
N ARG A 66 31.48 -25.82 7.43
CA ARG A 66 30.30 -25.59 6.57
C ARG A 66 29.02 -25.04 7.21
N HIS A 67 28.93 -24.93 8.53
CA HIS A 67 27.76 -24.31 9.17
C HIS A 67 28.03 -22.84 9.47
N LYS A 68 27.26 -21.93 8.86
CA LYS A 68 27.25 -20.53 9.29
C LYS A 68 26.84 -20.49 10.77
N PRO A 69 27.54 -19.69 11.60
CA PRO A 69 27.17 -19.57 13.01
C PRO A 69 25.76 -19.02 13.14
N GLU A 70 25.02 -19.52 14.12
CA GLU A 70 23.70 -19.00 14.48
C GLU A 70 23.86 -17.57 15.01
N ARG A 71 23.11 -16.65 14.42
CA ARG A 71 23.05 -15.24 14.82
C ARG A 71 21.82 -14.93 15.65
N ILE A 72 20.70 -15.59 15.34
CA ILE A 72 19.43 -15.44 16.05
C ILE A 72 19.41 -16.36 17.28
N PRO A 73 19.19 -15.83 18.49
CA PRO A 73 19.05 -16.64 19.70
C PRO A 73 17.90 -17.66 19.62
N ARG A 74 18.06 -18.81 20.27
CA ARG A 74 17.03 -19.86 20.35
C ARG A 74 15.98 -19.51 21.40
N ILE A 75 15.19 -18.47 21.14
CA ILE A 75 14.10 -18.00 22.00
C ILE A 75 12.84 -17.84 21.14
N ILE A 76 11.73 -18.43 21.57
CA ILE A 76 10.41 -18.26 20.96
C ILE A 76 9.61 -17.27 21.79
N HIS A 77 9.21 -16.18 21.15
CA HIS A 77 8.32 -15.17 21.71
C HIS A 77 6.93 -15.31 21.12
N GLN A 78 5.92 -15.32 21.97
CA GLN A 78 4.52 -15.20 21.56
C GLN A 78 3.81 -14.18 22.45
N THR A 79 2.75 -13.55 21.94
CA THR A 79 1.95 -12.61 22.74
C THR A 79 0.54 -13.11 22.93
N TRP A 80 -0.01 -12.88 24.12
CA TRP A 80 -1.43 -13.08 24.39
C TRP A 80 -1.94 -12.07 25.42
N LYS A 81 -3.25 -12.01 25.65
CA LYS A 81 -3.83 -11.09 26.62
C LYS A 81 -3.46 -11.43 28.07
N SER A 82 -3.29 -12.72 28.36
CA SER A 82 -3.09 -13.29 29.70
C SER A 82 -2.23 -14.55 29.67
N GLU A 83 -1.89 -15.10 30.83
CA GLU A 83 -1.07 -16.32 30.94
C GLU A 83 -1.75 -17.57 30.37
N THR A 84 -3.08 -17.58 30.31
CA THR A 84 -3.85 -18.73 29.81
C THR A 84 -4.20 -18.54 28.34
N LEU A 85 -3.67 -19.43 27.48
CA LEU A 85 -4.03 -19.51 26.07
C LEU A 85 -5.36 -20.27 25.89
N PRO A 86 -6.20 -19.89 24.91
CA PRO A 86 -7.32 -20.73 24.48
C PRO A 86 -6.80 -22.08 23.96
N GLU A 87 -7.52 -23.17 24.24
CA GLU A 87 -7.12 -24.55 23.88
C GLU A 87 -6.69 -24.69 22.41
N ARG A 88 -7.43 -24.05 21.49
CA ARG A 88 -7.10 -24.04 20.05
C ARG A 88 -5.68 -23.51 19.78
N TRP A 89 -5.28 -22.44 20.46
CA TRP A 89 -3.98 -21.79 20.29
C TRP A 89 -2.89 -22.44 21.14
N GLN A 90 -3.28 -23.03 22.27
CA GLN A 90 -2.37 -23.80 23.10
C GLN A 90 -1.79 -24.99 22.33
N ASN A 91 -2.62 -25.76 21.64
CA ASN A 91 -2.17 -26.91 20.84
C ASN A 91 -1.20 -26.50 19.72
N VAL A 92 -1.45 -25.35 19.06
CA VAL A 92 -0.57 -24.82 18.00
C VAL A 92 0.78 -24.40 18.58
N SER A 93 0.76 -23.64 19.69
CA SER A 93 1.96 -23.22 20.42
C SER A 93 2.76 -24.43 20.94
N ASP A 94 2.09 -25.41 21.54
CA ASP A 94 2.68 -26.66 22.03
C ASP A 94 3.38 -27.43 20.91
N GLY A 95 2.77 -27.52 19.72
CA GLY A 95 3.39 -28.18 18.56
C GLY A 95 4.74 -27.56 18.19
N CYS A 96 4.83 -26.23 18.14
CA CYS A 96 6.11 -25.54 17.94
C CYS A 96 7.13 -25.85 19.04
N ARG A 97 6.71 -25.78 20.31
CA ARG A 97 7.60 -26.02 21.46
C ARG A 97 8.11 -27.45 21.53
N GLN A 98 7.28 -28.43 21.19
CA GLN A 98 7.66 -29.84 21.15
C GLN A 98 8.67 -30.14 20.04
N LEU A 99 8.59 -29.44 18.90
CA LEU A 99 9.59 -29.53 17.83
C LEU A 99 10.93 -28.85 18.19
N MET A 100 10.90 -27.91 19.14
CA MET A 100 12.01 -27.04 19.53
C MET A 100 12.24 -27.04 21.05
N PRO A 101 12.51 -28.22 21.68
CA PRO A 101 12.62 -28.33 23.14
C PRO A 101 13.87 -27.64 23.71
N ASP A 102 14.84 -27.31 22.86
CA ASP A 102 16.07 -26.59 23.16
C ASP A 102 15.92 -25.07 23.08
N TYR A 103 14.75 -24.56 22.68
CA TYR A 103 14.47 -23.13 22.64
C TYR A 103 13.86 -22.68 23.97
N GLU A 104 14.27 -21.51 24.45
CA GLU A 104 13.55 -20.83 25.53
C GLU A 104 12.19 -20.36 25.01
N TYR A 105 11.17 -20.38 25.86
CA TYR A 105 9.84 -19.91 25.52
C TYR A 105 9.42 -18.76 26.42
N MET A 106 9.00 -17.65 25.81
CA MET A 106 8.50 -16.47 26.51
C MET A 106 7.13 -16.08 25.99
N LEU A 107 6.12 -16.15 26.86
CA LEU A 107 4.80 -15.60 26.61
C LEU A 107 4.74 -14.17 27.15
N TRP A 108 4.39 -13.22 26.29
CA TRP A 108 4.22 -11.82 26.63
C TRP A 108 2.73 -11.50 26.76
N THR A 109 2.31 -11.28 28.01
CA THR A 109 0.96 -10.85 28.35
C THR A 109 0.78 -9.35 28.20
N ASP A 110 -0.45 -8.83 28.14
CA ASP A 110 -0.69 -7.38 28.08
C ASP A 110 0.01 -6.65 29.26
N ALA A 111 -0.04 -7.25 30.46
CA ALA A 111 0.61 -6.70 31.66
C ALA A 111 2.14 -6.76 31.57
N SER A 112 2.71 -7.94 31.30
CA SER A 112 4.18 -8.10 31.22
C SER A 112 4.79 -7.31 30.07
N SER A 113 4.08 -7.16 28.96
CA SER A 113 4.48 -6.32 27.82
C SER A 113 4.61 -4.85 28.25
N ARG A 114 3.59 -4.32 28.93
CA ARG A 114 3.62 -2.94 29.42
C ARG A 114 4.73 -2.73 30.46
N ASP A 115 4.88 -3.67 31.40
CA ASP A 115 5.91 -3.60 32.43
C ASP A 115 7.32 -3.64 31.82
N PHE A 116 7.53 -4.47 30.81
CA PHE A 116 8.79 -4.52 30.06
C PHE A 116 9.10 -3.20 29.35
N ILE A 117 8.12 -2.59 28.67
CA ILE A 117 8.31 -1.27 28.06
C ILE A 117 8.63 -0.23 29.14
N ALA A 118 7.91 -0.23 30.27
CA ALA A 118 8.15 0.72 31.34
C ALA A 118 9.56 0.60 31.96
N GLN A 119 10.12 -0.60 32.03
CA GLN A 119 11.42 -0.88 32.62
C GLN A 119 12.57 -0.65 31.63
N GLU A 120 12.47 -1.22 30.43
CA GLU A 120 13.58 -1.28 29.46
C GLU A 120 13.54 -0.14 28.43
N TYR A 121 12.35 0.41 28.16
CA TYR A 121 12.13 1.44 27.14
C TYR A 121 11.20 2.56 27.64
N PRO A 122 11.49 3.19 28.80
CA PRO A 122 10.57 4.15 29.44
C PRO A 122 10.22 5.34 28.54
N TRP A 123 11.09 5.69 27.59
CA TRP A 123 10.85 6.74 26.59
C TRP A 123 9.67 6.45 25.65
N PHE A 124 9.28 5.17 25.49
CA PHE A 124 8.19 4.75 24.61
C PHE A 124 6.87 4.48 25.37
N LEU A 125 6.90 4.46 26.71
CA LEU A 125 5.75 4.05 27.52
C LEU A 125 4.51 4.91 27.25
N GLU A 126 4.67 6.22 27.11
CA GLU A 126 3.56 7.14 26.82
C GLU A 126 2.89 6.80 25.49
N THR A 127 3.68 6.57 24.43
CA THR A 127 3.16 6.15 23.12
C THR A 127 2.49 4.78 23.19
N PHE A 128 3.10 3.82 23.89
CA PHE A 128 2.56 2.48 24.06
C PHE A 128 1.17 2.48 24.74
N ASP A 129 1.02 3.27 25.81
CA ASP A 129 -0.23 3.44 26.53
C ASP A 129 -1.28 4.23 25.73
N ALA A 130 -0.84 5.17 24.89
CA ALA A 130 -1.71 6.02 24.06
C ALA A 130 -2.32 5.29 22.85
N TYR A 131 -1.80 4.14 22.44
CA TYR A 131 -2.35 3.41 21.30
C TYR A 131 -3.84 3.07 21.49
N PRO A 132 -4.74 3.46 20.56
CA PRO A 132 -6.17 3.23 20.73
C PRO A 132 -6.56 1.75 20.65
N TYR A 133 -5.80 0.93 19.92
CA TYR A 133 -6.16 -0.48 19.68
C TYR A 133 -5.18 -1.44 20.39
N PRO A 134 -5.66 -2.47 21.11
CA PRO A 134 -4.79 -3.48 21.73
C PRO A 134 -3.82 -4.16 20.76
N ILE A 135 -4.24 -4.37 19.52
CA ILE A 135 -3.39 -4.97 18.48
C ILE A 135 -2.16 -4.10 18.16
N GLN A 136 -2.23 -2.76 18.29
CA GLN A 136 -1.06 -1.91 18.10
C GLN A 136 -0.01 -2.15 19.18
N ARG A 137 -0.43 -2.40 20.43
CA ARG A 137 0.49 -2.76 21.52
C ARG A 137 1.11 -4.14 21.29
N ALA A 138 0.34 -5.12 20.82
CA ALA A 138 0.83 -6.44 20.44
C ALA A 138 1.81 -6.38 19.24
N ASP A 139 1.56 -5.48 18.28
CA ASP A 139 2.46 -5.18 17.18
C ASP A 139 3.72 -4.43 17.63
N ALA A 140 3.62 -3.52 18.58
CA ALA A 140 4.78 -2.81 19.10
C ALA A 140 5.69 -3.76 19.89
N ILE A 141 5.12 -4.52 20.83
CA ILE A 141 5.92 -5.36 21.75
C ILE A 141 6.78 -6.39 21.00
N ARG A 142 6.27 -7.00 19.92
CA ARG A 142 7.06 -7.96 19.12
C ARG A 142 8.34 -7.35 18.55
N TYR A 143 8.37 -6.05 18.24
CA TYR A 143 9.58 -5.36 17.82
C TYR A 143 10.56 -5.14 18.97
N PHE A 144 10.07 -4.74 20.14
CA PHE A 144 10.91 -4.47 21.31
C PHE A 144 11.53 -5.73 21.89
N VAL A 145 10.78 -6.84 21.97
CA VAL A 145 11.31 -8.11 22.50
C VAL A 145 12.38 -8.68 21.57
N LEU A 146 12.17 -8.61 20.25
CA LEU A 146 13.18 -9.00 19.26
C LEU A 146 14.40 -8.07 19.27
N HIS A 147 14.22 -6.78 19.48
CA HIS A 147 15.36 -5.87 19.67
C HIS A 147 16.18 -6.22 20.93
N HIS A 148 15.50 -6.48 22.05
CA HIS A 148 16.14 -6.69 23.35
C HIS A 148 16.78 -8.08 23.50
N TYR A 149 16.05 -9.12 23.12
CA TYR A 149 16.46 -10.51 23.31
C TYR A 149 17.01 -11.15 22.03
N GLY A 150 16.67 -10.61 20.85
CA GLY A 150 16.74 -11.37 19.61
C GLY A 150 15.63 -12.42 19.56
N GLY A 151 15.81 -13.46 18.76
CA GLY A 151 14.97 -14.64 18.78
C GLY A 151 13.94 -14.71 17.66
N VAL A 152 12.88 -15.47 17.91
CA VAL A 152 11.84 -15.81 16.95
C VAL A 152 10.49 -15.42 17.53
N TYR A 153 9.85 -14.42 16.95
CA TYR A 153 8.47 -14.07 17.27
C TYR A 153 7.52 -14.85 16.35
N ILE A 154 6.50 -15.48 16.92
CA ILE A 154 5.50 -16.30 16.21
C ILE A 154 4.10 -15.98 16.74
N ASP A 155 3.21 -15.46 15.90
CA ASP A 155 1.79 -15.30 16.25
C ASP A 155 1.17 -16.67 16.63
N LEU A 156 0.21 -16.67 17.55
CA LEU A 156 -0.39 -17.89 18.11
C LEU A 156 -1.17 -18.74 17.10
N ASP A 157 -1.51 -18.18 15.95
CA ASP A 157 -2.21 -18.87 14.86
C ASP A 157 -1.23 -19.37 13.78
N ILE A 158 0.07 -19.40 14.05
CA ILE A 158 1.10 -19.99 13.21
C ILE A 158 1.67 -21.24 13.91
N GLY A 159 1.48 -22.40 13.28
CA GLY A 159 2.06 -23.67 13.70
C GLY A 159 3.38 -23.97 13.00
N CYS A 160 4.20 -24.84 13.60
CA CYS A 160 5.49 -25.24 13.06
C CYS A 160 5.39 -26.67 12.49
N LEU A 161 5.88 -26.86 11.25
CA LEU A 161 5.91 -28.15 10.56
C LEU A 161 7.30 -28.82 10.66
N ARG A 162 8.35 -28.01 10.86
CA ARG A 162 9.72 -28.46 11.09
C ARG A 162 10.50 -27.42 11.89
N ARG A 163 11.69 -27.81 12.35
CA ARG A 163 12.61 -26.94 13.09
C ARG A 163 13.04 -25.74 12.24
N VAL A 164 13.11 -24.57 12.86
CA VAL A 164 13.49 -23.30 12.20
C VAL A 164 15.00 -23.02 12.21
N ASP A 165 15.80 -23.94 12.77
CA ASP A 165 17.26 -23.84 12.90
C ASP A 165 17.99 -23.34 11.63
N PRO A 166 17.65 -23.79 10.40
CA PRO A 166 18.28 -23.27 9.18
C PRO A 166 18.12 -21.77 8.94
N LEU A 167 17.13 -21.14 9.58
CA LEU A 167 16.87 -19.71 9.48
C LEU A 167 17.69 -18.89 10.50
N LEU A 168 18.26 -19.52 11.54
CA LEU A 168 18.99 -18.84 12.60
C LEU A 168 20.35 -18.29 12.18
N ALA A 169 20.89 -18.76 11.04
CA ALA A 169 22.14 -18.26 10.47
C ALA A 169 22.00 -16.87 9.83
N TYR A 170 20.78 -16.39 9.59
CA TYR A 170 20.53 -15.06 9.05
C TYR A 170 20.44 -14.00 10.17
N PRO A 171 20.73 -12.73 9.89
CA PRO A 171 20.62 -11.66 10.90
C PRO A 171 19.16 -11.32 11.21
N VAL A 172 18.34 -11.16 10.17
CA VAL A 172 16.90 -10.90 10.28
C VAL A 172 16.17 -11.68 9.21
N VAL A 173 15.04 -12.30 9.56
CA VAL A 173 14.16 -12.98 8.61
C VAL A 173 12.72 -12.49 8.76
N LEU A 174 12.13 -12.01 7.66
CA LEU A 174 10.76 -11.53 7.60
C LEU A 174 9.97 -12.27 6.50
N PRO A 175 8.73 -12.71 6.74
CA PRO A 175 7.89 -13.31 5.71
C PRO A 175 7.37 -12.28 4.72
N ARG A 176 7.27 -12.68 3.45
CA ARG A 176 6.55 -11.90 2.43
C ARG A 176 5.06 -11.85 2.73
N THR A 177 4.45 -10.67 2.61
CA THR A 177 2.99 -10.51 2.65
C THR A 177 2.39 -10.24 1.26
N ILE A 178 1.06 -10.26 1.18
CA ILE A 178 0.27 -9.98 -0.02
C ILE A 178 -0.63 -8.77 0.28
N PRO A 179 -0.75 -7.78 -0.63
CA PRO A 179 -0.22 -7.78 -1.99
C PRO A 179 1.28 -7.46 -2.12
N VAL A 180 1.85 -6.68 -1.20
CA VAL A 180 3.24 -6.20 -1.26
C VAL A 180 3.85 -6.07 0.14
N GLY A 181 5.19 -6.09 0.22
CA GLY A 181 5.92 -5.92 1.47
C GLY A 181 6.09 -7.19 2.32
N VAL A 182 6.31 -6.99 3.62
CA VAL A 182 6.59 -8.03 4.62
C VAL A 182 5.49 -8.07 5.69
N SER A 183 5.30 -9.24 6.31
CA SER A 183 4.38 -9.42 7.45
C SER A 183 5.15 -9.31 8.78
N ASN A 184 4.44 -8.92 9.84
CA ASN A 184 4.97 -8.83 11.20
C ASN A 184 4.47 -9.96 12.12
N ASP A 185 3.73 -10.94 11.59
CA ASP A 185 3.17 -12.08 12.33
C ASP A 185 4.17 -13.21 12.63
N LEU A 186 5.27 -13.25 11.89
CA LEU A 186 6.43 -14.10 12.12
C LEU A 186 7.68 -13.27 11.87
N MET A 187 8.62 -13.24 12.80
CA MET A 187 9.84 -12.44 12.64
C MET A 187 11.01 -13.09 13.37
N PHE A 188 12.18 -13.01 12.76
CA PHE A 188 13.43 -13.45 13.37
C PHE A 188 14.39 -12.28 13.41
N ALA A 189 15.12 -12.11 14.51
CA ALA A 189 16.16 -11.10 14.59
C ALA A 189 17.30 -11.53 15.52
N GLU A 190 18.53 -11.18 15.14
CA GLU A 190 19.61 -11.12 16.09
C GLU A 190 19.37 -9.98 17.10
N LYS A 191 19.90 -10.18 18.31
CA LYS A 191 19.79 -9.19 19.37
C LYS A 191 20.41 -7.86 18.94
N ALA A 192 19.69 -6.77 19.18
CA ALA A 192 20.10 -5.39 18.89
C ALA A 192 20.48 -5.12 17.42
N HIS A 193 19.91 -5.88 16.46
CA HIS A 193 20.14 -5.62 15.04
C HIS A 193 19.72 -4.18 14.67
N PRO A 194 20.52 -3.43 13.86
CA PRO A 194 20.20 -2.04 13.50
C PRO A 194 18.83 -1.84 12.85
N PHE A 195 18.37 -2.80 12.02
CA PHE A 195 16.99 -2.83 11.51
C PHE A 195 15.93 -2.79 12.63
N MET A 196 16.10 -3.57 13.70
CA MET A 196 15.17 -3.57 14.83
C MET A 196 15.26 -2.27 15.62
N THR A 197 16.46 -1.71 15.79
CA THR A 197 16.66 -0.40 16.40
C THR A 197 15.93 0.69 15.60
N GLN A 198 16.09 0.74 14.27
CA GLN A 198 15.35 1.67 13.42
C GLN A 198 13.84 1.49 13.57
N THR A 199 13.39 0.24 13.57
CA THR A 199 11.96 -0.11 13.65
C THR A 199 11.34 0.42 14.95
N ILE A 200 11.94 0.16 16.12
CA ILE A 200 11.35 0.63 17.39
C ILE A 200 11.32 2.16 17.52
N HIS A 201 12.35 2.87 17.03
CA HIS A 201 12.41 4.33 17.14
C HIS A 201 11.41 5.03 16.20
N ASN A 202 11.11 4.42 15.06
CA ASN A 202 10.18 5.00 14.09
C ASN A 202 8.70 4.77 14.43
N LEU A 203 8.37 3.92 15.41
CA LEU A 203 6.98 3.72 15.86
C LEU A 203 6.29 5.04 16.25
N VAL A 204 7.01 5.93 16.94
CA VAL A 204 6.47 7.24 17.37
C VAL A 204 6.14 8.11 16.16
N ALA A 205 6.99 8.12 15.14
CA ALA A 205 6.79 8.93 13.94
C ALA A 205 5.65 8.42 13.05
N PHE A 206 5.29 7.14 13.16
CA PHE A 206 4.24 6.49 12.38
C PHE A 206 2.91 6.35 13.14
N ASP A 207 2.82 6.82 14.39
CA ASP A 207 1.57 6.81 15.17
C ASP A 207 0.58 7.85 14.62
N HIS A 208 -0.14 7.46 13.58
CA HIS A 208 -1.11 8.26 12.87
C HIS A 208 -2.50 7.61 12.92
N ASN A 209 -3.52 8.42 13.23
CA ASN A 209 -4.91 7.98 13.18
C ASN A 209 -5.52 8.27 11.80
N TRP A 210 -5.94 7.22 11.09
CA TRP A 210 -6.46 7.26 9.72
C TRP A 210 -8.00 7.22 9.64
N VAL A 211 -8.71 7.57 10.72
CA VAL A 211 -10.18 7.53 10.89
C VAL A 211 -10.77 6.11 10.92
N LEU A 212 -10.25 5.22 10.08
CA LEU A 212 -10.60 3.80 10.03
C LEU A 212 -9.61 2.97 10.88
N ASN A 213 -10.11 1.92 11.53
CA ASN A 213 -9.32 1.08 12.43
C ASN A 213 -8.24 0.32 11.64
N TYR A 214 -8.62 -0.36 10.56
CA TYR A 214 -7.73 -1.23 9.80
C TYR A 214 -6.51 -0.48 9.22
N PRO A 215 -6.67 0.66 8.52
CA PRO A 215 -5.52 1.44 8.07
C PRO A 215 -4.70 2.01 9.24
N THR A 216 -5.34 2.43 10.33
CA THR A 216 -4.63 2.95 11.51
C THR A 216 -3.67 1.92 12.07
N VAL A 217 -4.12 0.70 12.32
CA VAL A 217 -3.25 -0.38 12.81
C VAL A 217 -2.19 -0.75 11.76
N MET A 218 -2.61 -0.95 10.51
CA MET A 218 -1.75 -1.42 9.42
C MET A 218 -0.52 -0.52 9.18
N PHE A 219 -0.72 0.81 9.21
CA PHE A 219 0.32 1.79 8.90
C PHE A 219 1.07 2.34 10.12
N SER A 220 0.56 2.18 11.34
CA SER A 220 1.26 2.65 12.55
C SER A 220 2.22 1.61 13.13
N THR A 221 1.75 0.38 13.29
CA THR A 221 2.51 -0.70 13.94
C THR A 221 2.50 -2.00 13.13
N GLY A 222 1.65 -2.08 12.11
CA GLY A 222 1.39 -3.30 11.35
C GLY A 222 2.38 -3.66 10.24
N PRO A 223 2.00 -4.61 9.38
CA PRO A 223 2.79 -5.03 8.21
C PRO A 223 3.23 -3.88 7.29
N MET A 224 2.40 -2.85 7.07
CA MET A 224 2.79 -1.74 6.20
C MET A 224 3.78 -0.80 6.87
N PHE A 225 3.68 -0.60 8.18
CA PHE A 225 4.74 0.05 8.96
C PHE A 225 6.06 -0.69 8.81
N LEU A 226 6.09 -2.00 9.07
CA LEU A 226 7.31 -2.80 8.96
C LEU A 226 7.87 -2.83 7.52
N SER A 227 6.99 -2.86 6.52
CA SER A 227 7.38 -2.79 5.10
C SER A 227 8.04 -1.45 4.76
N ALA A 228 7.53 -0.35 5.30
CA ALA A 228 8.19 0.96 5.16
C ALA A 228 9.57 0.96 5.84
N GLN A 229 9.69 0.36 7.04
CA GLN A 229 10.98 0.23 7.72
C GLN A 229 11.98 -0.61 6.92
N PHE A 230 11.53 -1.72 6.33
CA PHE A 230 12.34 -2.55 5.46
C PHE A 230 12.86 -1.79 4.24
N GLY A 231 11.97 -1.06 3.55
CA GLY A 231 12.35 -0.23 2.40
C GLY A 231 13.35 0.86 2.76
N LEU A 232 13.13 1.57 3.88
CA LEU A 232 14.05 2.61 4.37
C LEU A 232 15.40 2.04 4.80
N TYR A 233 15.40 0.88 5.46
CA TYR A 233 16.64 0.26 5.93
C TYR A 233 17.51 -0.21 4.77
N THR A 234 16.92 -0.95 3.82
CA THR A 234 17.63 -1.51 2.66
C THR A 234 18.12 -0.43 1.69
N ALA A 235 17.41 0.70 1.59
CA ALA A 235 17.89 1.86 0.82
C ALA A 235 19.17 2.48 1.42
N ASN A 236 19.31 2.48 2.76
CA ASN A 236 20.47 3.02 3.46
C ASN A 236 21.58 1.98 3.73
N HIS A 237 21.25 0.69 3.62
CA HIS A 237 22.16 -0.45 3.84
C HIS A 237 22.11 -1.40 2.64
N PRO A 238 22.57 -0.95 1.46
CA PRO A 238 22.54 -1.78 0.26
C PRO A 238 23.44 -3.02 0.45
N GLY A 239 23.05 -4.13 -0.17
CA GLY A 239 23.85 -5.36 -0.17
C GLY A 239 25.26 -5.13 -0.71
N THR A 240 26.23 -5.82 -0.12
CA THR A 240 27.62 -5.77 -0.59
C THR A 240 27.86 -6.79 -1.70
N PRO A 241 28.95 -6.72 -2.48
CA PRO A 241 29.28 -7.76 -3.45
C PRO A 241 29.39 -9.17 -2.83
N GLN A 242 29.78 -9.25 -1.56
CA GLN A 242 29.91 -10.50 -0.80
C GLN A 242 28.55 -10.97 -0.26
N GLU A 243 27.67 -10.05 0.11
CA GLU A 243 26.33 -10.32 0.65
C GLU A 243 25.28 -9.49 -0.09
N PRO A 244 24.99 -9.81 -1.37
CA PRO A 244 24.10 -9.00 -2.22
C PRO A 244 22.65 -9.01 -1.75
N ALA A 245 22.26 -10.02 -0.95
CA ALA A 245 20.94 -10.14 -0.35
C ALA A 245 20.72 -9.17 0.84
N GLY A 246 21.80 -8.58 1.38
CA GLY A 246 21.78 -7.78 2.59
C GLY A 246 21.50 -8.61 3.87
N GLU A 247 21.33 -7.90 4.98
CA GLU A 247 21.16 -8.50 6.31
C GLU A 247 19.71 -8.93 6.61
N VAL A 248 18.74 -8.29 5.95
CA VAL A 248 17.31 -8.62 6.12
C VAL A 248 16.86 -9.55 5.01
N ARG A 249 16.65 -10.82 5.36
CA ARG A 249 16.26 -11.88 4.42
C ARG A 249 14.75 -12.09 4.45
N ILE A 250 14.20 -12.47 3.30
CA ILE A 250 12.75 -12.60 3.12
C ILE A 250 12.35 -14.07 2.97
N LEU A 251 11.44 -14.54 3.82
CA LEU A 251 10.88 -15.88 3.72
C LEU A 251 9.82 -15.90 2.60
N PRO A 252 10.04 -16.64 1.50
CA PRO A 252 9.08 -16.71 0.41
C PRO A 252 7.86 -17.55 0.79
N LYS A 253 6.80 -17.46 -0.02
CA LYS A 253 5.57 -18.25 0.14
C LYS A 253 5.84 -19.76 0.27
N SER A 254 6.83 -20.29 -0.45
CA SER A 254 7.11 -21.73 -0.45
C SER A 254 7.72 -22.25 0.87
N LEU A 255 8.39 -21.38 1.62
CA LEU A 255 8.94 -21.68 2.94
C LEU A 255 8.07 -21.16 4.10
N TYR A 256 7.23 -20.15 3.84
CA TYR A 256 6.35 -19.56 4.84
C TYR A 256 4.96 -20.20 4.90
N GLY A 257 4.43 -20.71 3.78
CA GLY A 257 3.17 -21.46 3.72
C GLY A 257 1.88 -20.62 3.72
N LYS A 258 1.92 -19.35 4.13
CA LYS A 258 0.71 -18.51 4.17
C LYS A 258 0.12 -18.30 2.77
N ASN A 259 -1.20 -18.49 2.65
CA ASN A 259 -1.94 -18.44 1.38
C ASN A 259 -1.49 -19.47 0.33
N ALA A 260 -0.75 -20.52 0.72
CA ALA A 260 -0.43 -21.65 -0.15
C ALA A 260 -1.62 -22.59 -0.26
N LYS A 261 -1.90 -23.07 -1.48
CA LYS A 261 -2.85 -24.15 -1.69
C LYS A 261 -2.28 -25.46 -1.13
N PRO A 262 -3.11 -26.45 -0.75
CA PRO A 262 -2.63 -27.77 -0.38
C PRO A 262 -1.66 -28.33 -1.42
N GLY A 263 -0.45 -28.71 -0.98
CA GLY A 263 0.62 -29.22 -1.84
C GLY A 263 1.47 -28.17 -2.57
N GLU A 264 1.16 -26.87 -2.48
CA GLU A 264 1.93 -25.81 -3.16
C GLU A 264 3.24 -25.45 -2.43
N ALA A 265 3.30 -25.65 -1.11
CA ALA A 265 4.46 -25.33 -0.26
C ALA A 265 4.87 -26.55 0.59
N PRO A 266 5.36 -27.64 -0.04
CA PRO A 266 5.69 -28.88 0.68
C PRO A 266 6.88 -28.73 1.64
N HIS A 267 7.74 -27.73 1.43
CA HIS A 267 8.92 -27.44 2.25
C HIS A 267 8.70 -26.27 3.24
N SER A 268 7.44 -25.90 3.47
CA SER A 268 7.09 -24.86 4.43
C SER A 268 7.57 -25.21 5.84
N PHE A 269 8.12 -24.22 6.54
CA PHE A 269 8.39 -24.32 7.96
C PHE A 269 7.12 -24.20 8.81
N PHE A 270 6.07 -23.59 8.25
CA PHE A 270 4.89 -23.18 9.01
C PHE A 270 3.57 -23.62 8.38
N GLU A 271 2.58 -23.80 9.23
CA GLU A 271 1.16 -23.95 8.90
C GLU A 271 0.38 -22.77 9.48
N HIS A 272 -0.64 -22.30 8.76
CA HIS A 272 -1.37 -21.08 9.12
C HIS A 272 -2.81 -21.39 9.46
N PHE A 273 -3.24 -20.93 10.63
CA PHE A 273 -4.61 -20.95 11.09
C PHE A 273 -5.18 -19.54 11.02
N TYR A 274 -6.47 -19.38 10.76
CA TYR A 274 -7.09 -18.06 10.74
C TYR A 274 -7.50 -17.62 12.15
N GLY A 275 -6.77 -16.65 12.71
CA GLY A 275 -7.14 -15.82 13.85
C GLY A 275 -7.79 -14.48 13.44
N SER A 276 -8.53 -13.84 14.36
CA SER A 276 -9.34 -12.64 14.07
C SER A 276 -8.88 -11.36 14.79
N SER A 277 -7.64 -11.32 15.28
CA SER A 277 -7.09 -10.20 16.09
C SER A 277 -7.10 -8.84 15.36
N TRP A 278 -7.20 -8.85 14.02
CA TRP A 278 -7.23 -7.66 13.15
C TRP A 278 -8.63 -7.23 12.70
N HIS A 279 -9.65 -8.06 12.89
CA HIS A 279 -10.94 -7.85 12.24
C HIS A 279 -11.86 -6.97 13.11
N ALA A 280 -11.86 -5.67 12.82
CA ALA A 280 -12.92 -4.74 13.22
C ALA A 280 -13.99 -4.62 12.10
N ASP A 281 -15.03 -3.82 12.33
CA ASP A 281 -16.17 -3.66 11.40
C ASP A 281 -15.75 -3.23 9.97
N ASP A 282 -14.64 -2.50 9.83
CA ASP A 282 -14.12 -2.03 8.55
C ASP A 282 -13.30 -3.09 7.78
N ALA A 283 -12.88 -4.18 8.42
CA ALA A 283 -12.15 -5.26 7.76
C ALA A 283 -13.00 -5.92 6.66
N ALA A 284 -14.33 -6.00 6.85
CA ALA A 284 -15.24 -6.48 5.83
C ALA A 284 -15.27 -5.56 4.59
N PHE A 285 -15.25 -4.24 4.80
CA PHE A 285 -15.20 -3.27 3.71
C PHE A 285 -13.86 -3.31 2.97
N ILE A 286 -12.74 -3.43 3.69
CA ILE A 286 -11.42 -3.61 3.07
C ILE A 286 -11.33 -4.92 2.31
N GLY A 287 -11.86 -6.02 2.86
CA GLY A 287 -11.97 -7.30 2.15
C GLY A 287 -12.82 -7.21 0.88
N PHE A 288 -13.94 -6.48 0.94
CA PHE A 288 -14.76 -6.18 -0.23
C PHE A 288 -13.98 -5.42 -1.29
N LEU A 289 -13.25 -4.35 -0.92
CA LEU A 289 -12.40 -3.60 -1.85
C LEU A 289 -11.27 -4.45 -2.42
N GLY A 290 -10.68 -5.35 -1.63
CA GLY A 290 -9.67 -6.29 -2.10
C GLY A 290 -10.21 -7.25 -3.16
N HIS A 291 -11.44 -7.75 -2.97
CA HIS A 291 -12.07 -8.69 -3.90
C HIS A 291 -12.64 -8.00 -5.16
N TRP A 292 -13.37 -6.90 -4.99
CA TRP A 292 -14.13 -6.24 -6.04
C TRP A 292 -13.47 -4.98 -6.61
N GLY A 293 -12.43 -4.45 -5.96
CA GLY A 293 -11.84 -3.16 -6.32
C GLY A 293 -11.40 -3.08 -7.77
N LYS A 294 -10.77 -4.13 -8.31
CA LYS A 294 -10.38 -4.18 -9.74
C LYS A 294 -11.60 -4.11 -10.67
N VAL A 295 -12.69 -4.81 -10.33
CA VAL A 295 -13.94 -4.79 -11.10
C VAL A 295 -14.57 -3.40 -11.06
N LEU A 296 -14.63 -2.78 -9.88
CA LEU A 296 -15.15 -1.42 -9.70
C LEU A 296 -14.34 -0.38 -10.49
N MET A 297 -13.00 -0.52 -10.52
CA MET A 297 -12.12 0.32 -11.33
C MET A 297 -12.42 0.18 -12.82
N TRP A 298 -12.63 -1.04 -13.33
CA TRP A 298 -13.02 -1.28 -14.72
C TRP A 298 -14.39 -0.69 -15.06
N ILE A 299 -15.38 -0.86 -14.19
CA ILE A 299 -16.71 -0.26 -14.36
C ILE A 299 -16.58 1.27 -14.41
N GLY A 300 -15.83 1.87 -13.48
CA GLY A 300 -15.57 3.30 -13.45
C GLY A 300 -14.90 3.80 -14.75
N LEU A 301 -13.91 3.06 -15.25
CA LEU A 301 -13.25 3.37 -16.52
C LEU A 301 -14.22 3.29 -17.71
N VAL A 302 -15.06 2.26 -17.78
CA VAL A 302 -16.08 2.12 -18.83
C VAL A 302 -17.08 3.27 -18.78
N VAL A 303 -17.57 3.64 -17.59
CA VAL A 303 -18.45 4.80 -17.40
C VAL A 303 -17.77 6.09 -17.85
N LEU A 304 -16.48 6.27 -17.53
CA LEU A 304 -15.69 7.42 -17.95
C LEU A 304 -15.55 7.48 -19.48
N VAL A 305 -15.16 6.38 -20.13
CA VAL A 305 -14.99 6.29 -21.58
C VAL A 305 -16.30 6.53 -22.31
N ILE A 306 -17.39 5.87 -21.89
CA ILE A 306 -18.73 6.07 -22.45
C ILE A 306 -19.17 7.53 -22.26
N GLY A 307 -18.98 8.09 -21.06
CA GLY A 307 -19.29 9.48 -20.74
C GLY A 307 -18.57 10.46 -21.67
N VAL A 308 -17.25 10.31 -21.82
CA VAL A 308 -16.42 11.13 -22.72
C VAL A 308 -16.84 10.94 -24.19
N ALA A 309 -17.11 9.70 -24.62
CA ALA A 309 -17.58 9.40 -25.97
C ALA A 309 -18.93 10.08 -26.26
N PHE A 310 -19.91 10.02 -25.35
CA PHE A 310 -21.19 10.73 -25.52
C PHE A 310 -21.03 12.25 -25.60
N ILE A 311 -19.99 12.79 -24.97
CA ILE A 311 -19.66 14.21 -25.05
C ILE A 311 -19.03 14.54 -26.40
N ALA A 312 -18.10 13.71 -26.88
CA ALA A 312 -17.37 13.90 -28.12
C ALA A 312 -18.22 13.62 -29.38
N PHE A 313 -19.07 12.59 -29.34
CA PHE A 313 -19.88 12.09 -30.47
C PHE A 313 -21.31 12.63 -30.49
N LYS A 314 -21.62 13.68 -29.71
CA LYS A 314 -22.88 14.39 -29.94
C LYS A 314 -22.84 14.98 -31.35
N PRO A 315 -23.76 14.61 -32.27
CA PRO A 315 -23.87 15.31 -33.53
C PRO A 315 -24.13 16.78 -33.18
N SER A 316 -23.36 17.68 -33.79
CA SER A 316 -23.70 19.09 -33.81
C SER A 316 -25.11 19.19 -34.39
N LYS A 317 -26.14 19.30 -33.53
CA LYS A 317 -27.37 19.94 -33.98
C LYS A 317 -26.96 21.38 -34.20
N TYR A 318 -26.98 21.79 -35.47
CA TYR A 318 -26.51 23.04 -36.08
C TYR A 318 -25.13 22.98 -36.75
N VAL A 319 -25.07 22.30 -37.89
CA VAL A 319 -24.46 22.87 -39.11
C VAL A 319 -25.40 22.53 -40.28
N GLY A 320 -26.22 23.49 -40.70
CA GLY A 320 -27.21 23.28 -41.76
C GLY A 320 -28.09 24.51 -41.96
N TYR A 321 -27.51 25.50 -42.65
CA TYR A 321 -28.09 26.74 -43.18
C TYR A 321 -28.63 27.78 -42.18
N ASP A 322 -27.72 28.67 -41.76
CA ASP A 322 -28.00 30.11 -41.77
C ASP A 322 -26.81 30.82 -42.42
N LEU A 323 -26.70 30.64 -43.74
CA LEU A 323 -26.01 31.58 -44.64
C LEU A 323 -27.05 32.59 -45.15
N LEU A 324 -27.75 33.25 -44.24
CA LEU A 324 -28.59 34.40 -44.58
C LEU A 324 -28.30 35.53 -43.58
N PRO A 325 -27.95 36.74 -44.06
CA PRO A 325 -27.79 37.90 -43.19
C PRO A 325 -29.09 38.16 -42.41
N ARG A 326 -28.97 38.69 -41.19
CA ARG A 326 -30.08 39.16 -40.35
C ARG A 326 -30.78 40.38 -40.95
N TRP A 327 -31.70 40.17 -41.89
CA TRP A 327 -32.57 41.21 -42.44
C TRP A 327 -33.93 40.73 -42.95
N MET A 328 -34.33 39.50 -42.65
CA MET A 328 -35.66 38.99 -42.97
C MET A 328 -36.30 38.34 -41.76
N ASP A 329 -36.50 39.13 -40.70
CA ASP A 329 -37.61 38.87 -39.81
C ASP A 329 -38.86 39.56 -40.33
N ARG A 330 -39.87 38.71 -40.49
CA ARG A 330 -41.16 38.92 -41.12
C ARG A 330 -41.98 39.88 -40.25
N VAL A 331 -42.03 41.17 -40.62
CA VAL A 331 -43.06 42.08 -40.10
C VAL A 331 -44.38 41.72 -40.78
N ASN A 332 -45.29 41.17 -39.98
CA ASN A 332 -46.69 40.98 -40.34
C ASN A 332 -47.27 42.32 -40.82
N SER A 333 -47.77 42.38 -42.05
CA SER A 333 -48.69 43.41 -42.51
C SER A 333 -49.69 42.79 -43.49
N PRO A 334 -51.01 43.00 -43.29
CA PRO A 334 -52.05 42.39 -44.10
C PRO A 334 -52.26 43.21 -45.39
N GLY A 335 -52.26 42.54 -46.54
CA GLY A 335 -52.63 43.13 -47.83
C GLY A 335 -51.53 43.01 -48.87
N GLY A 336 -51.68 42.04 -49.78
CA GLY A 336 -50.72 41.77 -50.84
C GLY A 336 -50.71 42.82 -51.95
N ARG A 337 -49.50 43.22 -52.37
CA ARG A 337 -49.10 43.36 -53.79
C ARG A 337 -47.59 43.68 -53.86
N TRP A 338 -46.89 42.93 -54.71
CA TRP A 338 -45.45 43.06 -54.95
C TRP A 338 -45.11 44.35 -55.72
N GLN A 339 -44.08 45.09 -55.28
CA GLN A 339 -43.36 46.02 -56.14
C GLN A 339 -41.84 45.85 -55.95
N VAL A 340 -41.18 45.60 -57.08
CA VAL A 340 -39.73 45.38 -57.23
C VAL A 340 -39.04 46.75 -57.25
N TYR A 341 -38.02 46.95 -56.41
CA TYR A 341 -37.14 48.13 -56.51
C TYR A 341 -35.71 47.77 -56.88
N ARG A 342 -35.26 48.47 -57.93
CA ARG A 342 -34.00 48.40 -58.65
C ARG A 342 -32.93 49.20 -57.91
N TRP A 343 -31.72 48.64 -57.86
CA TRP A 343 -30.51 49.13 -57.19
C TRP A 343 -30.17 50.60 -57.47
N LYS A 344 -29.76 51.35 -56.43
CA LYS A 344 -28.97 52.58 -56.54
C LYS A 344 -27.72 52.48 -55.67
N ALA A 345 -26.57 52.72 -56.31
CA ALA A 345 -25.23 52.72 -55.73
C ALA A 345 -24.98 53.92 -54.80
N VAL A 346 -24.10 53.72 -53.82
CA VAL A 346 -23.60 54.73 -52.88
C VAL A 346 -22.49 55.57 -53.55
N PRO A 347 -22.44 56.91 -53.42
CA PRO A 347 -21.31 57.71 -53.86
C PRO A 347 -20.20 57.79 -52.80
N MET A 348 -18.95 57.61 -53.23
CA MET A 348 -17.74 57.97 -52.47
C MET A 348 -17.43 59.46 -52.66
N THR A 349 -17.06 60.16 -51.58
CA THR A 349 -16.48 61.52 -51.61
C THR A 349 -14.96 61.45 -51.82
N PRO A 350 -14.34 62.32 -52.65
CA PRO A 350 -12.90 62.29 -52.91
C PRO A 350 -12.08 63.18 -51.95
N LEU A 351 -10.84 62.75 -51.68
CA LEU A 351 -9.76 63.53 -51.05
C LEU A 351 -9.39 64.76 -51.90
N GLY A 352 -9.22 65.91 -51.24
CA GLY A 352 -8.69 67.14 -51.84
C GLY A 352 -7.15 67.18 -51.90
N SER A 353 -6.63 67.84 -52.92
CA SER A 353 -5.24 68.31 -53.02
C SER A 353 -5.22 69.82 -53.31
N PRO A 354 -4.14 70.55 -52.96
CA PRO A 354 -4.20 72.00 -52.75
C PRO A 354 -3.75 72.79 -53.98
N THR A 355 -4.32 73.99 -54.22
CA THR A 355 -3.60 75.07 -54.90
C THR A 355 -4.17 76.47 -54.63
N ARG A 356 -3.21 77.38 -54.37
CA ARG A 356 -3.08 78.81 -54.69
C ARG A 356 -3.99 79.88 -54.04
N SER A 357 -3.30 80.62 -53.19
CA SER A 357 -3.43 82.04 -52.86
C SER A 357 -3.67 82.96 -54.06
N SER A 358 -4.58 83.92 -53.89
CA SER A 358 -4.52 85.23 -54.53
C SER A 358 -4.78 86.32 -53.49
N HIS A 359 -3.88 87.29 -53.47
CA HIS A 359 -3.98 88.57 -52.76
C HIS A 359 -5.03 89.46 -53.42
N SER A 360 -5.78 90.22 -52.62
CA SER A 360 -5.86 91.68 -52.75
C SER A 360 -6.42 92.29 -51.47
N SER A 361 -5.79 93.37 -51.07
CA SER A 361 -5.97 94.21 -49.89
C SER A 361 -7.18 95.15 -50.02
N ASP A 362 -7.69 95.65 -48.89
CA ASP A 362 -7.57 97.07 -48.51
C ASP A 362 -8.43 97.43 -47.28
N LEU A 363 -7.82 98.29 -46.44
CA LEU A 363 -8.30 99.06 -45.28
C LEU A 363 -8.22 98.43 -43.89
#